data_AF-W4ER58-F1
#
_entry.id   AF-W4ER58-F1
#
_cell.length_a   1.000
_cell.length_b   1.000
_cell.length_c   1.000
_cell.angle_alpha   90.00
_cell.angle_beta   90.00
_cell.angle_gamma   90.00
#
_symmetry.space_group_name_H-M   'P 1'
#
loop_
_entity.id
_entity.type
_entity.pdbx_description
1 polymer ?
#
loop_
_entity_poly.entity_id
_entity_poly.type
_entity_poly.pdbx_seq_one_letter_code
_entity_poly.pdbx_strand_id
1 'polypeptide(L)' 'MENQILHEVENKDLERILEIFRPAIKKSLINTRMQEREDLEQEISMKILEKLSYLQEIRTPDFFEFIEYHVD' A
#
# COMPACT_ATOMS: atom_id res chain seq x y z
N MET A 1 11.93 2.19 0.67
CA MET A 1 10.64 1.45 0.72
C MET A 1 9.60 2.18 -0.09
N GLU A 2 9.28 3.43 0.24
CA GLU A 2 8.26 4.24 -0.46
C GLU A 2 8.55 4.44 -1.97
N ASN A 3 9.77 4.89 -2.33
CA ASN A 3 10.18 5.02 -3.74
C ASN A 3 10.15 3.70 -4.53
N GLN A 4 10.32 2.56 -3.84
CA GLN A 4 10.25 1.26 -4.48
C GLN A 4 8.79 0.87 -4.73
N ILE A 5 7.91 1.09 -3.77
CA ILE A 5 6.46 0.85 -3.94
C ILE A 5 5.91 1.69 -5.09
N LEU A 6 6.26 2.98 -5.15
CA LEU A 6 5.82 3.87 -6.24
C LEU A 6 6.25 3.35 -7.62
N HIS A 7 7.50 2.94 -7.77
CA HIS A 7 8.01 2.34 -9.01
C HIS A 7 7.24 1.08 -9.42
N GLU A 8 6.97 0.17 -8.48
CA GLU A 8 6.21 -1.05 -8.80
C GLU A 8 4.73 -0.75 -9.09
N VAL A 9 4.16 0.27 -8.45
CA VAL A 9 2.80 0.76 -8.69
C VAL A 9 2.67 1.33 -10.11
N GLU A 10 3.65 2.10 -10.57
CA GLU A 10 3.73 2.59 -11.95
C GLU A 10 3.84 1.44 -12.96
N ASN A 11 4.67 0.44 -12.65
CA ASN A 11 4.85 -0.75 -13.48
C ASN A 11 3.70 -1.77 -13.36
N LYS A 12 2.73 -1.51 -12.47
CA LYS A 12 1.59 -2.40 -12.16
C LYS A 12 2.03 -3.81 -11.74
N ASP A 13 3.20 -3.93 -11.11
CA ASP A 13 3.72 -5.20 -10.60
C ASP A 13 3.14 -5.47 -9.20
N LEU A 14 1.89 -5.92 -9.17
CA LEU A 14 1.15 -6.17 -7.94
C LEU A 14 1.80 -7.26 -7.07
N GLU A 15 2.40 -8.27 -7.70
CA GLU A 15 3.06 -9.37 -7.00
C GLU A 15 4.31 -8.86 -6.27
N ARG A 16 5.10 -8.00 -6.94
CA ARG A 16 6.27 -7.38 -6.30
C ARG A 16 5.88 -6.47 -5.14
N ILE A 17 4.76 -5.75 -5.26
CA ILE A 17 4.24 -4.91 -4.17
C ILE A 17 3.85 -5.77 -2.97
N LEU A 18 3.12 -6.88 -3.18
CA LEU A 18 2.78 -7.79 -2.09
C LEU A 18 4.01 -8.40 -1.43
N GLU A 19 5.06 -8.72 -2.19
CA GLU A 19 6.34 -9.19 -1.63
C GLU A 19 7.02 -8.14 -0.75
N ILE A 20 6.92 -6.85 -1.10
CA ILE A 20 7.42 -5.75 -0.25
C ILE A 20 6.65 -5.69 1.08
N PHE A 21 5.33 -5.87 1.06
CA PHE A 21 4.48 -5.85 2.25
C PHE A 21 4.52 -7.15 3.07
N ARG A 22 4.94 -8.27 2.47
CA ARG A 22 4.92 -9.60 3.08
C ARG A 22 5.53 -9.69 4.48
N PRO A 23 6.68 -9.06 4.78
CA PRO A 23 7.24 -9.07 6.15
C PRO A 23 6.30 -8.39 7.17
N ALA A 24 5.66 -7.29 6.78
CA ALA A 24 4.74 -6.56 7.64
C ALA A 24 3.43 -7.34 7.86
N ILE A 25 2.88 -7.94 6.80
CA ILE A 25 1.69 -8.80 6.88
C ILE A 25 1.96 -9.96 7.84
N LYS A 26 3.04 -10.72 7.63
CA LYS A 26 3.40 -11.85 8.51
C LYS A 26 3.59 -11.44 9.96
N LYS A 27 4.21 -10.28 10.20
CA LYS A 27 4.36 -9.74 11.57
C LYS A 27 3.01 -9.42 12.22
N SER A 28 2.04 -8.92 11.47
CA SER A 28 0.70 -8.61 11.98
C SER A 28 -0.10 -9.85 12.39
N LEU A 29 0.17 -11.01 11.77
CA LEU A 29 -0.54 -12.27 11.99
C LEU A 29 0.00 -13.09 13.17
N ILE A 30 1.04 -12.62 13.86
CA ILE A 30 1.75 -13.42 14.87
C ILE A 30 0.85 -13.85 16.04
N ASN A 31 -0.15 -13.01 16.37
CA ASN A 31 -1.12 -13.22 17.44
C ASN A 31 -2.46 -13.81 16.93
N THR A 32 -2.57 -14.10 15.63
CA THR A 32 -3.76 -14.71 15.03
C THR A 32 -3.72 -16.22 15.19
N ARG A 33 -4.88 -16.85 15.37
CA ARG A 33 -4.98 -18.31 15.47
C ARG A 33 -4.58 -18.95 14.14
N MET A 34 -3.89 -20.09 14.20
CA MET A 34 -3.25 -20.68 13.00
C MET A 34 -4.24 -20.92 11.85
N GLN A 35 -5.44 -21.40 12.17
CA GLN A 35 -6.49 -21.65 11.17
C GLN A 35 -7.07 -20.38 10.52
N GLU A 36 -6.89 -19.21 11.13
CA GLU A 36 -7.40 -17.93 10.63
C GLU A 36 -6.31 -17.14 9.86
N ARG A 37 -5.05 -17.60 9.90
CA ARG A 37 -3.91 -16.84 9.35
C ARG A 37 -3.93 -16.73 7.84
N GLU A 38 -4.26 -17.82 7.14
CA GLU A 38 -4.26 -17.84 5.68
C GLU A 38 -5.34 -16.90 5.12
N ASP A 39 -6.57 -17.03 5.64
CA ASP A 39 -7.68 -16.18 5.26
C ASP A 39 -7.38 -14.70 5.53
N LEU A 40 -6.82 -14.39 6.71
CA LEU A 40 -6.49 -13.01 7.07
C LEU A 40 -5.29 -12.46 6.28
N GLU A 41 -4.30 -13.29 5.93
CA GLU A 41 -3.21 -12.92 5.02
C GLU A 41 -3.77 -12.52 3.65
N GLN A 42 -4.70 -13.31 3.11
CA GLN A 42 -5.38 -12.99 1.85
C GLN A 42 -6.21 -11.72 1.96
N GLU A 43 -7.01 -11.55 3.03
CA GLU A 43 -7.83 -10.35 3.21
C GLU A 43 -6.97 -9.07 3.26
N ILE A 44 -5.87 -9.09 4.01
CA ILE A 44 -4.94 -7.96 4.09
C ILE A 44 -4.32 -7.68 2.71
N SER A 45 -3.90 -8.72 1.99
CA SER A 45 -3.30 -8.60 0.66
C SER A 45 -4.27 -7.95 -0.33
N MET A 46 -5.53 -8.39 -0.35
CA MET A 46 -6.57 -7.79 -1.20
C MET A 46 -6.79 -6.31 -0.86
N LYS A 47 -6.89 -5.95 0.43
CA LYS A 47 -7.08 -4.55 0.83
C LYS A 47 -5.91 -3.64 0.45
N ILE A 48 -4.68 -4.15 0.46
CA ILE A 48 -3.52 -3.40 -0.02
C ILE A 48 -3.71 -3.09 -1.50
N LEU A 49 -4.00 -4.10 -2.34
CA LEU A 49 -4.17 -3.93 -3.77
C LEU A 49 -5.33 -2.98 -4.11
N GLU A 50 -6.47 -3.11 -3.43
CA GLU A 50 -7.60 -2.20 -3.57
C GLU A 50 -7.15 -0.75 -3.30
N LYS A 51 -6.47 -0.51 -2.18
CA LYS A 51 -6.03 0.84 -1.81
C LYS A 51 -4.98 1.44 -2.73
N LEU A 52 -4.15 0.63 -3.39
CA LEU A 52 -3.18 1.14 -4.36
C LEU A 52 -3.87 1.82 -5.55
N SER A 53 -5.00 1.27 -6.01
CA SER A 53 -5.78 1.91 -7.08
C SER A 53 -6.30 3.29 -6.65
N TYR A 54 -6.82 3.41 -5.42
CA TYR A 54 -7.23 4.70 -4.87
C TYR A 54 -6.05 5.68 -4.71
N LEU A 55 -4.86 5.21 -4.31
CA LEU A 55 -3.67 6.06 -4.16
C LEU A 55 -3.20 6.66 -5.49
N GLN A 56 -3.36 5.95 -6.61
CA GLN A 56 -3.08 6.50 -7.95
C GLN A 56 -4.06 7.61 -8.33
N GLU A 57 -5.29 7.59 -7.81
CA GLU A 57 -6.34 8.57 -8.11
C GLU A 57 -6.25 9.82 -7.22
N ILE A 58 -5.60 9.73 -6.06
CA ILE A 58 -5.43 10.87 -5.14
C ILE A 58 -4.28 11.76 -5.65
N ARG A 59 -4.63 12.84 -6.36
CA ARG A 59 -3.71 13.98 -6.56
C ARG A 59 -3.58 14.75 -5.26
N THR A 60 -2.51 14.50 -4.52
CA THR A 60 -2.16 15.32 -3.35
C THR A 60 -1.26 16.45 -3.85
N PRO A 61 -1.55 17.73 -3.53
CA PRO A 61 -0.66 18.81 -3.92
C PRO A 61 0.70 18.63 -3.24
N ASP A 62 1.77 18.87 -3.99
CA ASP A 62 3.10 18.91 -3.40
C ASP A 62 3.24 20.13 -2.46
N PHE A 63 4.36 20.22 -1.75
CA PHE A 63 4.56 21.28 -0.76
C PHE A 63 4.40 22.69 -1.36
N PHE A 64 4.87 22.92 -2.59
CA PHE A 64 4.80 24.23 -3.21
C PHE A 64 3.42 24.49 -3.83
N GLU A 65 2.82 23.49 -4.50
CA GLU A 65 1.44 23.55 -4.95
C GLU A 65 0.50 23.87 -3.77
N PHE A 66 0.71 23.22 -2.62
CA PHE A 66 -0.09 23.46 -1.42
C PHE A 66 -0.01 24.91 -0.93
N ILE A 67 1.20 25.48 -0.91
CA ILE A 67 1.43 26.88 -0.51
C ILE A 67 0.80 27.84 -1.52
N GLU A 68 0.95 27.61 -2.83
CA GLU A 68 0.31 28.44 -3.87
C GLU A 68 -1.22 28.41 -3.79
N TYR A 69 -1.84 27.27 -3.43
CA TYR A 69 -3.29 27.18 -3.25
C TYR A 69 -3.82 27.86 -1.97
N HIS A 70 -2.95 28.19 -1.00
CA HIS A 70 -3.36 28.70 0.32
C HIS A 70 -2.79 30.09 0.67
N VAL A 71 -2.07 30.73 -0.25
CA VAL A 71 -1.56 32.09 -0.09
C VAL A 71 -2.22 32.97 -1.15
N ASP A 72 -3.16 33.82 -0.70
CA ASP A 72 -3.64 35.00 -1.46
C ASP A 72 -2.57 36.09 -1.52
#